data_AF-A0A227J6J3-F1
#
_entry.id   AF-A0A227J6J3-F1
#
_cell.length_a   1.000
_cell.length_b   1.000
_cell.length_c   1.000
_cell.angle_alpha   90.00
_cell.angle_beta   90.00
_cell.angle_gamma   90.00
#
_symmetry.space_group_name_H-M   'P 1'
#
loop_
_entity.id
_entity.type
_entity.pdbx_description
1 polymer ?
#
loop_
_entity_poly.entity_id
_entity_poly.type
_entity_poly.pdbx_seq_one_letter_code
_entity_poly.pdbx_strand_id
1 'polypeptide(L)' 'MAVAANKRSVMTLFSSASDLYSHQVRIVLAEKGVSVEVELVDEANLPAELVELNPYKSVPT' A
#
# COMPACT_ATOMS: atom_id res chain seq x y z
N MET A 1 -1.49 -19.03 4.98
CA MET A 1 -0.92 -18.64 3.67
C MET A 1 -1.48 -17.27 3.36
N ALA A 2 -0.67 -16.21 3.40
CA ALA A 2 -1.10 -14.90 2.92
C ALA A 2 -1.33 -14.98 1.40
N VAL A 3 -2.43 -14.40 0.92
CA VAL A 3 -2.74 -14.34 -0.51
C VAL A 3 -2.01 -13.15 -1.10
N ALA A 4 -1.25 -13.37 -2.16
CA ALA A 4 -0.53 -12.31 -2.87
C ALA A 4 -1.47 -11.15 -3.24
N ALA A 5 -1.02 -9.90 -3.12
CA ALA A 5 -1.83 -8.69 -3.23
C ALA A 5 -2.45 -8.59 -4.62
N ASN A 6 -1.70 -8.99 -5.66
CA ASN A 6 -2.19 -9.07 -7.03
C ASN A 6 -3.21 -10.19 -7.29
N LYS A 7 -3.47 -11.06 -6.31
CA LYS A 7 -4.49 -12.13 -6.34
C LYS A 7 -5.69 -11.83 -5.43
N ARG A 8 -5.69 -10.69 -4.72
CA ARG A 8 -6.85 -10.23 -3.93
C ARG A 8 -7.88 -9.59 -4.85
N SER A 9 -9.16 -9.73 -4.53
CA SER A 9 -10.26 -9.08 -5.27
C SER A 9 -10.45 -7.61 -4.89
N VAL A 10 -9.68 -7.12 -3.92
CA VAL A 10 -9.68 -5.75 -3.41
C VAL A 10 -8.27 -5.20 -3.59
N MET A 11 -8.17 -3.92 -3.95
CA MET A 11 -6.88 -3.24 -4.07
C MET A 11 -6.22 -3.13 -2.69
N THR A 12 -4.91 -3.35 -2.63
CA THR A 12 -4.09 -3.09 -1.45
C THR A 12 -3.23 -1.85 -1.72
N LEU A 13 -3.17 -0.93 -0.77
CA LEU A 13 -2.27 0.23 -0.77
C LEU A 13 -1.25 0.05 0.37
N PHE A 14 0.02 -0.12 0.02
CA PHE A 14 1.14 0.02 0.95
C PHE A 14 1.41 1.51 1.17
N SER A 15 1.31 1.94 2.43
CA SER A 15 1.29 3.35 2.80
C SER A 15 2.17 3.58 4.03
N SER A 16 2.96 4.66 4.07
CA SER A 16 3.64 5.09 5.30
C SER A 16 2.75 6.07 6.08
N ALA A 17 2.71 5.91 7.40
CA ALA A 17 1.87 6.74 8.27
C ALA A 17 2.34 8.21 8.33
N SER A 18 3.65 8.42 8.17
CA SER A 18 4.33 9.71 8.26
C SER A 18 4.71 10.32 6.90
N ASP A 19 4.46 9.62 5.79
CA ASP A 19 4.77 10.09 4.45
C ASP A 19 3.64 10.97 3.88
N LEU A 20 4.03 12.11 3.32
CA LEU A 20 3.11 13.08 2.70
C LEU A 20 2.44 12.50 1.44
N TYR A 21 3.20 11.81 0.58
CA TYR A 21 2.67 11.27 -0.67
C TYR A 21 1.63 10.17 -0.40
N SER A 22 1.94 9.31 0.57
CA SER A 22 1.04 8.31 1.12
C SER A 22 -0.25 8.93 1.67
N HIS A 23 -0.16 10.05 2.38
CA HIS A 23 -1.35 10.75 2.89
C HIS A 23 -2.21 11.32 1.75
N GLN A 24 -1.61 11.93 0.73
CA GLN A 24 -2.33 12.46 -0.44
C GLN A 24 -3.14 11.36 -1.14
N VAL A 25 -2.54 10.18 -1.35
CA VAL A 25 -3.21 9.03 -1.99
C VAL A 25 -4.39 8.54 -1.13
N ARG A 26 -4.24 8.46 0.19
CA ARG A 26 -5.33 8.05 1.11
C ARG A 26 -6.53 9.00 1.02
N ILE A 27 -6.31 10.31 0.92
CA ILE A 27 -7.40 11.28 0.77
C ILE A 27 -8.17 11.04 -0.53
N VAL A 28 -7.45 10.86 -1.65
CA VAL A 28 -8.09 10.64 -2.97
C VAL A 28 -8.86 9.33 -3.02
N LEU A 29 -8.34 8.26 -2.40
CA LEU A 29 -9.03 6.96 -2.35
C LEU A 29 -10.30 7.02 -1.49
N ALA A 30 -10.24 7.72 -0.35
CA ALA A 30 -11.41 7.95 0.49
C ALA A 30 -12.48 8.76 -0.25
N GLU A 31 -12.09 9.84 -0.96
CA GLU A 31 -13.02 10.68 -1.74
C GLU A 31 -13.69 9.91 -2.88
N LYS A 32 -12.95 9.00 -3.54
CA LYS A 32 -13.50 8.16 -4.61
C LYS A 32 -14.42 7.05 -4.10
N GLY A 33 -14.44 6.78 -2.79
CA GLY A 33 -15.25 5.71 -2.20
C GLY A 33 -14.89 4.30 -2.69
N VAL A 34 -13.64 4.08 -3.12
CA VAL A 34 -13.17 2.78 -3.61
C VAL A 34 -12.82 1.90 -2.42
N SER A 35 -13.21 0.63 -2.47
CA SER A 35 -12.78 -0.35 -1.47
C SER A 35 -11.28 -0.64 -1.64
N VAL A 36 -10.49 -0.26 -0.64
CA VAL A 36 -9.05 -0.44 -0.58
C VAL A 36 -8.64 -0.92 0.81
N GLU A 37 -7.75 -1.89 0.85
CA GLU A 37 -7.06 -2.32 2.06
C GLU A 37 -5.78 -1.47 2.22
N VAL A 38 -5.71 -0.65 3.25
CA VAL A 38 -4.51 0.17 3.52
C VAL A 38 -3.62 -0.57 4.49
N GLU A 39 -2.43 -0.96 4.02
CA GLU A 39 -1.39 -1.58 4.82
C GLU A 39 -0.35 -0.52 5.22
N LEU A 40 -0.32 -0.19 6.51
CA LEU A 40 0.68 0.74 7.04
C LEU A 40 2.01 0.02 7.20
N VAL A 41 3.01 0.43 6.41
CA VAL A 41 4.34 -0.18 6.42
C VAL A 41 5.33 0.67 7.18
N ASP A 42 6.30 0.00 7.78
CA ASP A 42 7.51 0.63 8.32
C ASP A 42 8.58 0.64 7.22
N GLU A 43 9.11 1.82 6.89
CA GLU A 43 10.17 1.97 5.87
C GLU A 43 11.45 1.23 6.25
N ALA A 44 11.69 0.98 7.55
CA ALA A 44 12.80 0.16 8.02
C ALA A 44 12.55 -1.35 7.86
N ASN A 45 11.29 -1.77 7.69
CA ASN A 45 10.90 -3.17 7.61
C ASN A 45 9.72 -3.36 6.64
N LEU A 46 10.02 -3.28 5.34
CA LEU A 46 9.01 -3.40 4.30
C LEU A 46 8.51 -4.85 4.16
N PRO A 47 7.21 -5.06 3.90
CA PRO A 47 6.66 -6.38 3.60
C PRO A 47 7.34 -7.04 2.41
N ALA A 48 7.54 -8.36 2.47
CA ALA A 48 8.13 -9.13 1.37
C ALA A 48 7.33 -8.98 0.07
N GLU A 49 6.01 -8.89 0.18
CA GLU A 49 5.10 -8.68 -0.94
C GLU A 49 5.35 -7.36 -1.69
N LEU A 50 5.58 -6.26 -0.97
CA LEU A 50 5.93 -4.97 -1.56
C LEU A 50 7.30 -5.06 -2.26
N VAL A 51 8.27 -5.73 -1.65
CA VAL A 51 9.62 -5.89 -2.23
C VAL A 51 9.61 -6.75 -3.49
N GLU A 52 8.77 -7.78 -3.55
CA GLU A 52 8.60 -8.64 -4.72
C GLU A 52 7.90 -7.92 -5.88
N LEU A 53 6.91 -7.07 -5.58
CA LEU A 53 6.11 -6.37 -6.59
C LEU A 53 6.71 -5.04 -7.04
N ASN A 54 7.41 -4.32 -6.16
CA ASN A 54 8.02 -3.02 -6.43
C ASN A 54 9.54 -3.07 -6.24
N PRO A 55 10.32 -3.19 -7.34
CA PRO A 55 11.79 -3.18 -7.30
C PRO A 55 12.39 -1.93 -6.64
N TYR A 56 11.65 -0.81 -6.65
CA TYR A 56 12.08 0.46 -6.06
C TYR A 56 11.79 0.57 -4.56
N LYS A 57 11.04 -0.38 -3.98
CA LYS A 57 10.74 -0.45 -2.54
C LYS A 57 10.18 0.86 -1.97
N SER A 58 9.41 1.58 -2.78
CA SER A 58 8.85 2.88 -2.42
C SER A 58 7.43 2.76 -1.92
N VAL A 59 6.99 3.74 -1.13
CA VAL A 59 5.59 3.99 -0.82
C VAL A 59 5.22 5.42 -1.25
N PRO A 60 3.95 5.70 -1.59
CA PRO A 60 2.83 4.77 -1.70
C PRO A 60 2.97 3.76 -2.87
N THR A 61 2.44 2.54 -2.74
CA THR A 61 2.39 1.51 -3.80
C THR A 61 1.15 0.66 -3.69
#